data_AF-A0A6A8SH36-F1
#
_entry.id   AF-A0A6A8SH36-F1
#
_cell.length_a   1.000
_cell.length_b   1.000
_cell.length_c   1.000
_cell.angle_alpha   90.00
_cell.angle_beta   90.00
_cell.angle_gamma   90.00
#
_symmetry.space_group_name_H-M   'P 1'
#
loop_
_entity.id
_entity.type
_entity.pdbx_description
1 polymer ?
#
loop_
_entity_poly.entity_id
_entity_poly.type
_entity_poly.pdbx_seq_one_letter_code
_entity_poly.pdbx_strand_id
1 'polypeptide(L)' 'MSKIIRDLVGKHCIMSCEGALAFAGKVNFECEIIDVDEEWIKISFTDQKKKLTTKIIRIESIDHIDLI' A
#
# COMPACT_ATOMS: atom_id res chain seq x y z
N MET A 1 7.59 17.12 5.71
CA MET A 1 7.48 16.59 4.34
C MET A 1 8.57 15.54 4.09
N SER A 2 8.25 14.27 4.27
CA SER A 2 9.17 13.18 3.96
C SER A 2 9.10 12.91 2.45
N LYS A 3 10.06 13.45 1.68
CA LYS A 3 10.14 13.31 0.21
C LYS A 3 10.06 11.85 -0.27
N ILE A 4 10.47 10.93 0.60
CA ILE A 4 10.63 9.50 0.32
C ILE A 4 9.34 8.83 -0.17
N ILE A 5 8.17 9.09 0.43
CA ILE A 5 6.94 8.34 0.08
C ILE A 5 6.36 8.81 -1.26
N ARG A 6 6.48 10.11 -1.57
CA ARG A 6 6.06 10.65 -2.88
C ARG A 6 6.88 10.08 -4.03
N ASP A 7 8.16 9.76 -3.80
CA ASP A 7 9.02 9.12 -4.80
C ASP A 7 8.64 7.64 -5.06
N LEU A 8 7.76 7.06 -4.24
CA LEU A 8 7.24 5.70 -4.42
C LEU A 8 6.01 5.65 -5.35
N VAL A 9 5.44 6.80 -5.72
CA VAL A 9 4.29 6.86 -6.64
C VAL A 9 4.67 6.26 -8.00
N GLY A 10 3.85 5.34 -8.48
CA GLY A 10 4.08 4.55 -9.70
C GLY A 10 5.04 3.37 -9.52
N LYS A 11 5.52 3.09 -8.31
CA LYS A 11 6.35 1.91 -8.03
C LYS A 11 5.51 0.75 -7.51
N HIS A 12 5.97 -0.45 -7.86
CA HIS A 12 5.47 -1.69 -7.27
C HIS A 12 6.24 -1.97 -5.98
N CYS A 13 5.52 -2.25 -4.92
CA CYS A 13 6.07 -2.51 -3.60
C CYS A 13 5.28 -3.60 -2.87
N ILE A 14 5.92 -4.22 -1.90
CA ILE A 14 5.27 -5.09 -0.94
C ILE A 14 5.01 -4.25 0.30
N MET A 15 3.75 -4.10 0.65
CA MET A 15 3.34 -3.37 1.83
C MET A 15 2.85 -4.32 2.91
N SER A 16 3.18 -3.97 4.15
CA SER A 16 2.71 -4.67 5.33
C SER A 16 2.04 -3.71 6.30
N CYS A 17 0.87 -4.10 6.78
CA CYS A 17 0.03 -3.25 7.63
C CYS A 17 -0.63 -4.08 8.73
N GLU A 18 -0.33 -3.76 9.98
CA GLU A 18 -0.89 -4.34 11.19
C GLU A 18 -2.19 -3.60 11.55
N GLY A 19 -3.29 -4.03 10.95
CA GLY A 19 -4.62 -3.50 11.26
C GLY A 19 -5.71 -4.51 10.91
N ALA A 20 -6.92 -4.30 11.44
CA ALA A 20 -8.12 -5.14 11.22
C ALA A 20 -8.53 -5.34 9.73
N LEU A 21 -7.80 -4.68 8.82
CA LEU A 21 -7.93 -4.72 7.37
C LEU A 21 -6.83 -5.53 6.66
N ALA A 22 -5.96 -6.24 7.40
CA ALA A 22 -4.99 -7.19 6.85
C ALA A 22 -5.67 -8.02 5.77
N PHE A 23 -5.32 -7.75 4.52
CA PHE A 23 -6.04 -8.15 3.33
C PHE A 23 -6.28 -9.66 3.36
N ALA A 24 -7.50 -10.06 3.72
CA ALA A 24 -7.87 -11.47 3.88
C ALA A 24 -6.86 -12.30 4.74
N GLY A 25 -6.30 -11.70 5.80
CA GLY A 25 -5.36 -12.37 6.72
C GLY A 25 -3.90 -12.44 6.21
N LYS A 26 -3.58 -11.83 5.06
CA LYS A 26 -2.18 -11.62 4.67
C LYS A 26 -1.66 -10.32 5.27
N VAL A 27 -0.59 -10.46 6.05
CA VAL A 27 0.15 -9.34 6.64
C VAL A 27 0.89 -8.55 5.56
N ASN A 28 1.31 -9.22 4.49
CA ASN A 28 2.11 -8.63 3.41
C ASN A 28 1.38 -8.83 2.07
N PHE A 29 1.28 -7.78 1.26
CA PHE A 29 0.67 -7.86 -0.07
C PHE A 29 1.42 -6.99 -1.07
N GLU A 30 1.49 -7.47 -2.31
CA GLU A 30 2.06 -6.72 -3.42
C GLU A 30 1.03 -5.71 -3.94
N CYS A 31 1.45 -4.46 -4.05
CA CYS A 31 0.63 -3.37 -4.54
C CYS A 31 1.46 -2.36 -5.33
N GLU A 32 0.76 -1.56 -6.10
CA GLU A 32 1.30 -0.40 -6.78
C GLU A 32 0.79 0.85 -6.08
N ILE A 33 1.70 1.79 -5.80
CA ILE A 33 1.33 3.07 -5.20
C ILE A 33 0.85 3.99 -6.31
N ILE A 34 -0.42 4.37 -6.26
CA ILE A 34 -1.03 5.27 -7.23
C ILE A 34 -0.81 6.72 -6.82
N ASP A 35 -0.96 7.01 -5.53
CA ASP A 35 -0.90 8.38 -5.02
C ASP A 35 -0.59 8.41 -3.53
N VAL A 36 0.02 9.51 -3.08
CA VAL A 36 0.47 9.69 -1.69
C VAL A 36 0.24 11.13 -1.25
N ASP A 37 -0.54 11.27 -0.19
CA ASP A 37 -0.77 12.52 0.53
C ASP A 37 0.00 12.53 1.87
N GLU A 38 -0.30 13.49 2.75
CA GLU A 38 0.38 13.61 4.05
C GLU A 38 -0.02 12.53 5.06
N GLU A 39 -1.27 12.06 5.00
CA GLU A 39 -1.82 11.09 5.96
C GLU A 39 -2.26 9.78 5.29
N TRP A 40 -2.40 9.78 3.97
CA TRP A 40 -3.04 8.70 3.22
C TRP A 40 -2.16 8.24 2.05
N ILE A 41 -2.21 6.94 1.79
CA ILE A 41 -1.64 6.32 0.60
C ILE A 41 -2.74 5.63 -0.18
N LYS A 42 -2.75 5.85 -1.49
CA LYS A 42 -3.64 5.19 -2.44
C LYS A 42 -2.85 4.10 -3.15
N ILE A 43 -3.33 2.87 -3.01
CA ILE A 43 -2.71 1.69 -3.60
C ILE A 43 -3.67 0.93 -4.49
N SER A 44 -3.17 0.37 -5.59
CA SER A 44 -3.83 -0.69 -6.34
C SER A 44 -3.19 -2.03 -5.99
N PHE A 45 -4.02 -3.02 -5.75
CA PHE A 45 -3.55 -4.40 -5.63
C PHE A 45 -4.51 -5.30 -6.40
N THR A 46 -3.98 -6.46 -6.81
CA THR A 46 -4.79 -7.48 -7.47
C THR A 46 -5.23 -8.49 -6.44
N ASP A 47 -6.53 -8.59 -6.20
CA ASP A 47 -7.09 -9.60 -5.30
C ASP A 47 -6.95 -11.01 -5.93
N GLN A 48 -7.11 -12.08 -5.13
CA GLN A 48 -7.03 -13.48 -5.58
C GLN A 48 -7.98 -13.80 -6.74
N LYS A 49 -9.05 -13.00 -6.91
CA LYS A 49 -9.99 -13.08 -8.03
C LYS A 49 -9.50 -12.36 -9.30
N LYS A 50 -8.21 -11.99 -9.38
CA LYS A 50 -7.60 -11.17 -10.44
C LYS A 50 -8.32 -9.84 -10.70
N LYS A 51 -8.97 -9.30 -9.68
CA LYS A 51 -9.63 -8.00 -9.78
C LYS A 51 -8.69 -6.94 -9.23
N LEU A 52 -8.38 -5.96 -10.07
CA LEU A 52 -7.74 -4.72 -9.65
C LEU A 52 -8.69 -3.99 -8.70
N THR A 53 -8.24 -3.82 -7.48
CA THR A 53 -8.98 -3.08 -6.45
C THR A 53 -8.08 -1.97 -5.94
N THR A 54 -8.64 -0.77 -5.83
CA THR A 54 -7.95 0.37 -5.26
C THR A 54 -8.39 0.56 -3.81
N LYS A 55 -7.44 0.77 -2.91
CA LYS A 55 -7.72 1.13 -1.51
C LYS A 55 -6.90 2.33 -1.08
N ILE A 56 -7.46 3.04 -0.11
CA ILE A 56 -6.82 4.17 0.56
C ILE A 56 -6.58 3.75 2.00
N ILE A 57 -5.34 3.83 2.44
CA ILE A 57 -4.90 3.40 3.79
C ILE A 57 -4.18 4.57 4.43
N ARG A 58 -4.27 4.70 5.76
CA ARG A 58 -3.48 5.70 6.46
C ARG A 58 -2.03 5.28 6.53
N ILE A 59 -1.13 6.25 6.37
CA ILE A 59 0.31 6.02 6.46
C ILE A 59 0.70 5.51 7.85
N GLU A 60 0.00 5.94 8.90
CA GLU A 60 0.19 5.48 10.29
C GLU A 60 -0.07 3.97 10.49
N SER A 61 -0.83 3.34 9.59
CA SER A 61 -1.19 1.92 9.67
C SER A 61 -0.22 1.02 8.90
N ILE A 62 0.82 1.59 8.28
CA ILE A 62 1.82 0.85 7.51
C ILE A 62 3.03 0.59 8.39
N ASP A 63 3.41 -0.67 8.58
CA ASP A 63 4.58 -1.02 9.38
C ASP A 63 5.86 -0.92 8.55
N HIS A 64 5.82 -1.45 7.32
CA HIS A 64 6.96 -1.44 6.41
C HIS A 64 6.51 -1.50 4.94
N ILE A 65 7.38 -0.96 4.08
CA ILE A 65 7.24 -0.96 2.62
C ILE A 65 8.56 -1.48 2.04
N ASP A 66 8.50 -2.58 1.32
CA ASP A 66 9.62 -3.14 0.58
C ASP A 66 9.49 -2.81 -0.91
N LEU A 67 10.54 -2.25 -1.49
CA LEU A 67 10.64 -1.97 -2.93
C LEU A 67 11.22 -3.19 -3.65
N ILE A 68 10.65 -3.52 -4.81
CA ILE A 68 11.07 -4.64 -5.68
C ILE A 68 11.85 -4.13 -6.89
#